data_AF-A0AAD1ZZ89-F1
#
_entry.id   AF-A0AAD1ZZ89-F1
#
_cell.length_a   1.000
_cell.length_b   1.000
_cell.length_c   1.000
_cell.angle_alpha   90.00
_cell.angle_beta   90.00
_cell.angle_gamma   90.00
#
_symmetry.space_group_name_H-M   'P 1'
#
loop_
_entity.id
_entity.type
_entity.pdbx_description
1 polymer ?
#
loop_
_entity_poly.entity_id
_entity_poly.type
_entity_poly.pdbx_seq_one_letter_code
_entity_poly.pdbx_strand_id
1 'polypeptide(L)'
;MHRFLFCSIVCTVWWLLLFLFNCLPANLTGLKVPEPPGMRLKHEGLAALHPVVMVPGIVTGGLELWEGRPCSDGLFRKRLWGGSFTEILRRLVCWLEHLSLDNETGLDPPGIRVRVVQGLVAADY
;
A
#
# COMPACT_ATOMS: atom_id res chain seq x y z
N MET A 1 -50.01 -9.78 -5.13
CA MET A 1 -48.94 -10.79 -4.94
C MET A 1 -47.83 -10.74 -6.00
N HIS A 2 -48.11 -10.53 -7.30
CA HIS A 2 -47.08 -10.51 -8.37
C HIS A 2 -45.94 -9.48 -8.21
N ARG A 3 -46.18 -8.30 -7.62
CA ARG A 3 -45.18 -7.22 -7.50
C ARG A 3 -44.09 -7.49 -6.46
N PHE A 4 -44.40 -8.22 -5.39
CA PHE A 4 -43.43 -8.57 -4.34
C PHE A 4 -42.46 -9.67 -4.80
N LEU A 5 -42.95 -10.62 -5.61
CA LEU A 5 -42.12 -11.69 -6.19
C LEU A 5 -41.03 -11.11 -7.10
N PHE A 6 -41.39 -10.13 -7.94
CA PHE A 6 -40.44 -9.49 -8.86
C PHE A 6 -39.30 -8.77 -8.13
N CYS A 7 -39.61 -8.04 -7.05
CA CYS A 7 -38.60 -7.35 -6.25
C CYS A 7 -37.65 -8.34 -5.55
N SER A 8 -38.18 -9.45 -5.01
CA SER A 8 -37.35 -10.49 -4.40
C SER A 8 -36.41 -11.16 -5.41
N ILE A 9 -36.87 -11.41 -6.64
CA ILE A 9 -36.06 -12.00 -7.72
C ILE A 9 -34.97 -11.03 -8.17
N VAL A 10 -35.29 -9.74 -8.32
CA VAL A 10 -34.29 -8.74 -8.70
C VAL A 10 -33.21 -8.60 -7.62
N CYS A 11 -33.59 -8.59 -6.33
CA CYS A 11 -32.63 -8.57 -5.24
C CYS A 11 -31.75 -9.83 -5.20
N THR A 12 -32.34 -11.04 -5.30
CA THR A 12 -31.55 -12.27 -5.26
C THR A 12 -30.64 -12.39 -6.47
N VAL A 13 -31.09 -12.01 -7.67
CA VAL A 13 -30.26 -11.96 -8.88
C VAL A 13 -29.14 -10.94 -8.74
N TRP A 14 -29.41 -9.73 -8.22
CA TRP A 14 -28.39 -8.72 -7.98
C TRP A 14 -27.33 -9.19 -6.98
N TRP A 15 -27.75 -9.76 -5.86
CA TRP A 15 -26.85 -10.31 -4.84
C TRP A 15 -26.04 -11.50 -5.38
N LEU A 16 -26.65 -12.35 -6.20
CA LEU A 16 -25.98 -13.51 -6.80
C LEU A 16 -24.98 -13.07 -7.88
N LEU A 17 -25.30 -12.07 -8.70
CA LEU A 17 -24.36 -11.46 -9.64
C LEU A 17 -23.19 -10.79 -8.92
N LEU A 18 -23.45 -10.04 -7.85
CA LEU A 18 -22.42 -9.40 -7.05
C LEU A 18 -21.52 -10.43 -6.35
N PHE A 19 -22.12 -11.50 -5.83
CA PHE A 19 -21.37 -12.63 -5.27
C PHE A 19 -20.51 -13.32 -6.34
N LEU A 20 -21.04 -13.63 -7.52
CA LEU A 20 -20.28 -14.20 -8.63
C LEU A 20 -19.14 -13.30 -9.10
N PHE A 21 -19.34 -11.98 -9.12
CA PHE A 21 -18.28 -11.02 -9.47
C PHE A 21 -17.15 -10.98 -8.44
N ASN A 22 -17.48 -11.04 -7.15
CA ASN A 22 -16.48 -11.07 -6.07
C ASN A 22 -15.83 -12.46 -5.91
N CYS A 23 -16.51 -13.54 -6.30
CA CYS A 23 -15.96 -14.89 -6.32
C CYS A 23 -15.17 -15.21 -7.59
N LEU A 24 -15.27 -14.38 -8.64
CA LEU A 24 -14.43 -14.51 -9.81
C LEU A 24 -12.98 -14.23 -9.38
N PRO A 25 -12.06 -15.21 -9.44
CA PRO A 25 -10.68 -14.96 -9.10
C PRO A 25 -10.12 -13.93 -10.09
N ALA A 26 -9.39 -12.93 -9.60
CA ALA A 26 -8.80 -11.86 -10.41
C ALA A 26 -7.91 -12.37 -11.56
N ASN A 27 -7.52 -13.66 -11.55
CA ASN A 27 -6.75 -14.31 -12.60
C ASN A 27 -7.57 -14.76 -13.83
N LEU A 28 -8.91 -14.75 -13.78
CA LEU A 28 -9.76 -15.27 -14.85
C LEU A 28 -9.86 -14.30 -16.06
N THR A 29 -9.53 -13.02 -15.87
CA THR A 29 -9.54 -12.00 -16.92
C THR A 29 -8.30 -12.02 -17.82
N GLY A 30 -7.38 -12.97 -17.63
CA GLY A 30 -6.15 -13.05 -18.43
C GLY A 30 -5.19 -11.87 -18.23
N LEU A 31 -5.46 -11.00 -17.25
CA LEU A 31 -4.52 -10.00 -16.76
C LEU A 31 -3.35 -10.73 -16.09
N LYS A 32 -2.37 -11.13 -16.90
CA LYS A 32 -1.06 -11.57 -16.44
C LYS A 32 -0.48 -10.42 -15.61
N VAL A 33 -0.36 -10.63 -14.30
CA VAL A 33 0.48 -9.77 -13.45
C VAL A 33 1.84 -9.67 -14.14
N PRO A 34 2.38 -8.46 -14.35
CA PRO A 34 3.66 -8.31 -15.02
C PRO A 34 4.70 -9.16 -14.30
N GLU A 35 5.32 -10.06 -15.07
CA GLU A 35 6.29 -10.98 -14.52
C GLU A 35 7.49 -10.19 -13.96
N PRO A 36 7.94 -10.47 -12.72
CA PRO A 36 9.11 -9.80 -12.18
C PRO A 36 10.33 -10.02 -13.10
N PRO A 37 11.18 -9.01 -13.31
CA PRO A 37 12.31 -9.11 -14.23
C PRO A 37 13.25 -10.27 -13.89
N GLY A 38 13.42 -10.59 -12.61
CA GLY A 38 14.21 -11.74 -12.17
C GLY A 38 13.65 -13.10 -12.59
N MET A 39 12.32 -13.25 -12.66
CA MET A 39 11.68 -14.47 -13.15
C MET A 39 11.82 -14.59 -14.67
N ARG A 40 11.64 -13.48 -15.39
CA ARG A 40 11.86 -13.44 -16.85
C ARG A 40 13.30 -13.85 -17.23
N LEU A 41 14.31 -13.28 -16.57
CA LEU A 41 15.71 -13.62 -16.82
C LEU A 41 16.02 -15.09 -16.48
N LYS A 42 15.38 -15.64 -15.43
CA LYS A 42 15.51 -17.06 -15.09
C LYS A 42 14.96 -17.97 -16.21
N HIS A 43 13.86 -17.59 -16.86
CA HIS A 43 13.32 -18.31 -18.01
C HIS A 43 14.23 -18.24 -19.25
N GLU A 44 15.02 -17.17 -19.38
CA GLU A 44 16.08 -17.03 -20.40
C GLU A 44 17.34 -17.88 -20.08
N GLY A 45 17.34 -18.63 -18.97
CA GLY A 45 18.44 -19.51 -18.56
C GLY A 45 19.53 -18.81 -17.76
N LEU A 46 19.32 -17.56 -17.32
CA LEU A 46 20.26 -16.83 -16.50
C LEU A 46 20.16 -17.27 -15.03
N ALA A 47 21.32 -17.35 -14.37
CA ALA A 47 21.42 -17.68 -12.95
C ALA A 47 21.98 -16.48 -12.16
N ALA A 48 21.51 -16.31 -10.93
CA ALA A 48 22.08 -15.33 -10.01
C ALA A 48 23.49 -15.77 -9.59
N LEU A 49 24.49 -14.95 -9.88
CA LEU A 49 25.90 -15.26 -9.58
C LEU A 49 26.35 -14.73 -8.22
N HIS A 50 25.89 -13.53 -7.86
CA HIS A 50 26.34 -12.81 -6.68
C HIS A 50 25.14 -12.43 -5.81
N PRO A 51 25.19 -12.66 -4.49
CA PRO A 51 24.20 -12.08 -3.59
C PRO A 51 24.41 -10.57 -3.53
N VAL A 52 23.34 -9.81 -3.76
CA VAL A 52 23.36 -8.34 -3.72
C VAL A 52 22.47 -7.88 -2.57
N VAL A 53 23.00 -6.99 -1.73
CA VAL A 53 22.26 -6.29 -0.68
C VAL A 53 22.19 -4.82 -1.05
N MET A 54 20.99 -4.28 -1.20
CA MET A 54 20.77 -2.86 -1.44
C MET A 54 20.48 -2.16 -0.12
N VAL A 55 21.30 -1.17 0.24
CA VAL A 55 21.09 -0.33 1.42
C VAL A 55 20.73 1.08 0.93
N PRO A 56 19.46 1.51 1.06
CA PRO A 56 19.06 2.85 0.65
C PRO A 56 19.75 3.91 1.54
N GLY A 57 20.06 5.06 0.93
CA GLY A 57 20.55 6.23 1.63
C GLY A 57 19.44 7.02 2.32
N ILE A 58 19.83 8.08 3.03
CA ILE A 58 18.97 8.88 3.92
C ILE A 58 17.70 9.43 3.24
N VAL A 59 17.79 9.84 1.97
CA VAL A 59 16.65 10.41 1.23
C VAL A 59 15.85 9.39 0.42
N THR A 60 16.40 8.20 0.21
CA THR A 60 15.85 7.20 -0.73
C THR A 60 14.99 6.12 -0.07
N GLY A 61 14.95 6.08 1.26
CA GLY A 61 14.11 5.13 2.00
C GLY A 61 12.72 5.70 2.27
N GLY A 62 11.67 5.00 1.83
CA GLY A 62 10.29 5.38 2.15
C GLY A 62 9.93 5.15 3.63
N LEU A 63 9.13 6.06 4.20
CA LEU A 63 8.59 5.93 5.56
C LEU A 63 7.06 5.93 5.54
N GLU A 64 6.44 5.02 6.29
CA GLU A 64 4.99 4.84 6.40
C GLU A 64 4.48 4.96 7.84
N LEU A 65 3.23 5.42 7.97
CA LEU A 65 2.57 5.63 9.26
C LEU A 65 2.01 4.32 9.84
N TRP A 66 2.28 4.05 11.12
CA TRP A 66 1.77 2.91 11.88
C TRP A 66 0.93 3.32 13.09
N GLU A 67 1.18 4.49 13.66
CA GLU A 67 0.35 5.11 14.69
C GLU A 67 0.47 6.61 14.54
N GLY A 68 -0.62 7.34 14.67
CA GLY A 68 -0.63 8.78 14.50
C GLY A 68 -1.79 9.46 15.19
N ARG A 69 -1.77 10.78 15.17
CA ARG A 69 -2.77 11.66 15.77
C ARG A 69 -3.99 11.81 14.85
N PRO A 70 -5.13 12.35 15.33
CA PRO A 70 -6.35 12.50 14.52
C PRO A 70 -6.15 13.27 13.20
N CYS A 71 -5.16 14.19 13.14
CA CYS A 71 -4.84 14.89 11.90
C CYS A 71 -4.33 13.96 10.78
N SER A 72 -3.89 12.74 11.13
CA SER A 72 -3.39 11.71 10.21
C SER A 72 -4.43 10.64 9.86
N ASP A 73 -5.69 10.85 10.24
CA ASP A 73 -6.76 9.89 9.97
C ASP A 73 -6.83 9.53 8.48
N GLY A 74 -6.91 8.22 8.22
CA GLY A 74 -6.89 7.64 6.87
C GLY A 74 -5.51 7.47 6.25
N LEU A 75 -4.42 7.74 6.99
CA LEU A 75 -3.02 7.57 6.52
C LEU A 75 -2.31 6.34 7.07
N PHE A 76 -2.98 5.47 7.84
CA PHE A 76 -2.40 4.21 8.31
C PHE A 76 -1.89 3.36 7.14
N ARG A 77 -0.64 2.88 7.25
CA ARG A 77 0.10 2.13 6.20
C ARG A 77 0.24 2.88 4.88
N LYS A 78 0.22 4.22 4.91
CA LYS A 78 0.55 5.07 3.74
C LYS A 78 1.89 5.76 3.95
N ARG A 79 2.58 6.04 2.83
CA ARG A 79 3.86 6.77 2.83
C ARG A 79 3.66 8.20 3.29
N LEU A 80 4.42 8.60 4.31
CA LEU A 80 4.61 9.99 4.72
C LEU A 80 5.87 10.59 4.09
N TRP A 81 6.93 9.78 3.89
CA TRP A 81 8.16 10.19 3.20
C TRP A 81 8.34 9.37 1.91
N GLY A 82 8.75 10.04 0.82
CA GLY A 82 8.84 9.40 -0.51
C GLY A 82 7.47 8.99 -1.07
N GLY A 83 6.43 9.76 -0.75
CA GLY A 83 5.06 9.58 -1.23
C GLY A 83 4.59 10.75 -2.10
N SER A 84 3.27 10.87 -2.30
CA SER A 84 2.72 11.95 -3.13
C SER A 84 2.91 13.33 -2.46
N PHE A 85 3.62 14.23 -3.14
CA PHE A 85 3.89 15.59 -2.64
C PHE A 85 2.62 16.39 -2.34
N THR A 86 1.53 16.15 -3.10
CA THR A 86 0.25 16.83 -2.88
C THR A 86 -0.41 16.44 -1.55
N GLU A 87 -0.26 15.19 -1.12
CA GLU A 87 -0.79 14.73 0.17
C GLU A 87 -0.01 15.34 1.34
N ILE A 88 1.30 15.54 1.17
CA ILE A 88 2.16 16.23 2.14
C ILE A 88 1.72 17.68 2.32
N LEU A 89 1.57 18.43 1.22
CA LEU A 89 1.19 19.84 1.28
C LEU A 89 -0.19 20.07 1.88
N ARG A 90 -1.13 19.14 1.66
CA ARG A 90 -2.49 19.22 2.20
C ARG A 90 -2.51 19.24 3.74
N ARG A 91 -1.54 18.60 4.38
CA ARG A 91 -1.47 18.45 5.84
C ARG A 91 -0.08 18.74 6.38
N LEU A 92 0.55 19.83 5.93
CA LEU A 92 1.96 20.13 6.20
C LEU A 92 2.31 20.13 7.71
N VAL A 93 1.47 20.74 8.55
CA VAL A 93 1.71 20.78 10.01
C VAL A 93 1.62 19.38 10.62
N CYS A 94 0.64 18.58 10.21
CA CYS A 94 0.48 17.20 10.68
C CYS A 94 1.67 16.35 10.22
N TRP A 95 2.09 16.49 8.96
CA TRP A 95 3.25 15.79 8.41
C TRP A 95 4.53 16.13 9.17
N LEU A 96 4.78 17.41 9.45
CA LEU A 96 5.92 17.86 10.25
C LEU A 96 5.89 17.24 11.65
N GLU A 97 4.73 17.24 12.31
CA GLU A 97 4.57 16.64 13.64
C GLU A 97 4.89 15.14 13.64
N HIS A 98 4.46 14.41 12.60
CA HIS A 98 4.66 12.95 12.49
C HIS A 98 6.07 12.53 12.06
N LEU A 99 6.83 13.42 11.41
CA LEU A 99 8.23 13.17 11.04
C LEU A 99 9.24 13.81 12.00
N SER A 100 8.78 14.61 12.95
CA SER A 100 9.64 15.16 13.99
C SER A 100 10.07 14.06 14.94
N LEU A 101 11.30 14.15 15.43
CA LEU A 101 11.81 13.29 16.49
C LEU A 101 11.57 13.93 17.85
N ASP A 102 11.43 13.09 18.86
CA ASP A 102 11.44 13.51 20.26
C ASP A 102 12.80 14.12 20.63
N ASN A 103 12.79 15.28 21.27
CA ASN A 103 13.99 16.09 21.47
C ASN A 103 14.95 15.51 22.52
N GLU A 104 14.47 14.63 23.40
CA GLU A 104 15.29 14.00 24.44
C GLU A 104 15.78 12.62 24.03
N THR A 105 14.89 11.80 23.48
CA THR A 105 15.17 10.39 23.13
C THR A 105 15.68 10.21 21.70
N GLY A 106 15.37 11.14 20.80
CA GLY A 106 15.64 11.01 19.35
C GLY A 106 14.78 9.94 18.65
N LEU A 107 13.75 9.42 19.31
CA LEU A 107 12.82 8.43 18.76
C LEU A 107 11.54 9.09 18.25
N ASP A 108 10.62 8.27 17.73
CA ASP A 108 9.27 8.74 17.40
C ASP A 108 8.60 9.33 18.67
N PRO A 109 7.93 10.50 18.56
CA PRO A 109 7.20 11.09 19.68
C PRO A 109 6.09 10.16 20.21
N PRO A 110 5.70 10.29 21.49
CA PRO A 110 4.62 9.50 22.07
C PRO A 110 3.30 9.59 21.26
N GLY A 111 2.70 8.44 20.97
CA GLY A 111 1.47 8.33 20.17
C GLY A 111 1.68 8.47 18.66
N ILE A 112 2.93 8.49 18.20
CA ILE A 112 3.30 8.44 16.79
C ILE A 112 4.24 7.25 16.60
N ARG A 113 4.02 6.48 15.53
CA ARG A 113 4.96 5.44 15.07
C ARG A 113 5.08 5.51 13.57
N VAL A 114 6.32 5.72 13.11
CA VAL A 114 6.67 5.72 11.69
C VAL A 114 7.67 4.60 11.44
N ARG A 115 7.47 3.83 10.38
CA ARG A 115 8.32 2.67 10.06
C ARG A 115 8.78 2.74 8.62
N VAL A 116 9.88 2.05 8.34
CA VAL A 116 10.36 1.87 6.98
C VAL A 116 9.30 1.13 6.16
N VAL A 117 9.10 1.58 4.92
CA VAL A 117 8.33 0.84 3.93
C VAL A 117 9.00 -0.53 3.73
N GLN A 118 8.20 -1.56 3.49
CA GLN A 118 8.70 -2.92 3.31
C GLN A 118 8.98 -3.27 1.85
N GLY A 119 9.96 -4.16 1.64
CA GLY A 119 10.26 -4.73 0.32
C GLY A 119 11.09 -3.81 -0.57
N LEU A 120 11.25 -4.22 -1.83
CA LEU A 120 12.09 -3.51 -2.80
C LEU A 120 11.55 -2.10 -3.12
N VAL A 121 10.23 -1.92 -3.01
CA VAL A 121 9.56 -0.62 -3.19
C VAL A 121 10.02 0.42 -2.18
N ALA A 122 10.61 0.01 -1.05
CA ALA A 122 11.17 0.94 -0.07
C ALA A 122 12.35 1.75 -0.61
N ALA A 123 13.03 1.24 -1.65
CA ALA A 123 14.13 1.88 -2.36
C ALA A 123 13.70 2.52 -3.69
N ASP A 124 12.40 2.47 -4.02
CA ASP A 124 11.81 3.04 -5.24
C ASP A 124 11.25 4.44 -4.92
N TYR A 125 11.78 5.47 -5.60
CA TYR A 125 11.53 6.90 -5.37
C TYR A 125 10.52 7.47 -6.36
#